data_AF-A0A9E5WQ10-F1
#
_entry.id   AF-A0A9E5WQ10-F1
#
_cell.length_a   1.000
_cell.length_b   1.000
_cell.length_c   1.000
_cell.angle_alpha   90.00
_cell.angle_beta   90.00
_cell.angle_gamma   90.00
#
_symmetry.space_group_name_H-M   'P 1'
#
loop_
_entity.id
_entity.type
_entity.pdbx_description
1 polymer ?
#
loop_
_entity_poly.entity_id
_entity_poly.type
_entity_poly.pdbx_seq_one_letter_code
_entity_poly.pdbx_strand_id
1 'polypeptide(L)'
;MHWLKHAFAVETPGAAEPTEQERELVERLCAAIVRRRLTPAALVFLEMARPLNFLGAQALHFFMPFVSAVTDADGPKHFAAFLEKRGSIEYITRRLEELESTQG
;
A
#
# COMPACT_ATOMS: atom_id res chain seq x y z
N MET A 1 9.01 33.38 -18.84
CA MET A 1 9.26 32.01 -18.29
C MET A 1 8.38 31.78 -17.05
N HIS A 2 7.06 31.60 -17.21
CA HIS A 2 6.13 31.37 -16.08
C HIS A 2 5.29 30.09 -16.24
N TRP A 3 5.57 29.26 -17.26
CA TRP A 3 4.75 28.08 -17.58
C TRP A 3 5.26 26.77 -16.97
N LEU A 4 6.43 26.77 -16.32
CA LEU A 4 7.04 25.59 -15.70
C LEU A 4 6.65 25.36 -14.24
N LYS A 5 6.12 26.38 -13.54
CA LYS A 5 5.77 26.25 -12.11
C LYS A 5 4.42 25.58 -11.88
N HIS A 6 3.55 25.55 -12.90
CA HIS A 6 2.25 24.89 -12.84
C HIS A 6 2.24 23.50 -13.49
N ALA A 7 3.25 23.17 -14.31
CA ALA A 7 3.40 21.83 -14.89
C ALA A 7 3.90 20.78 -13.87
N PHE A 8 4.49 21.25 -12.76
CA PHE A 8 4.89 20.47 -11.59
C PHE A 8 4.06 20.83 -10.35
N ALA A 9 2.79 21.22 -10.53
CA ALA A 9 1.85 21.02 -9.44
C ALA A 9 1.73 19.51 -9.28
N VAL A 10 2.57 18.94 -8.42
CA VAL A 10 2.41 17.57 -7.93
C VAL A 10 1.06 17.61 -7.24
N GLU A 11 0.00 17.26 -7.97
CA GLU A 11 -1.24 16.82 -7.37
C GLU A 11 -0.79 15.79 -6.33
N THR A 12 -0.94 16.14 -5.05
CA THR A 12 -0.71 15.22 -3.95
C THR A 12 -1.39 13.92 -4.39
N PRO A 13 -0.68 12.78 -4.49
CA PRO A 13 -1.29 11.54 -4.95
C PRO A 13 -2.58 11.40 -4.18
N GLY A 14 -3.73 11.50 -4.85
CA GLY A 14 -5.02 11.62 -4.18
C GLY A 14 -5.07 10.55 -3.12
N ALA A 15 -5.12 10.94 -1.84
CA ALA A 15 -4.90 10.00 -0.76
C ALA A 15 -5.90 8.87 -0.94
N ALA A 16 -5.43 7.61 -0.97
CA ALA A 16 -6.37 6.51 -0.99
C ALA A 16 -7.25 6.63 0.24
N GLU A 17 -8.55 6.78 0.02
CA GLU A 17 -9.57 6.74 1.06
C GLU A 17 -10.11 5.32 1.11
N PRO A 18 -9.57 4.45 1.99
CA PRO A 18 -10.11 3.11 2.16
C PRO A 18 -11.51 3.17 2.76
N THR A 19 -12.35 2.20 2.38
CA THR A 19 -13.54 1.88 3.17
C THR A 19 -13.11 1.34 4.54
N GLU A 20 -14.03 1.28 5.49
CA GLU A 20 -13.72 0.71 6.82
C GLU A 20 -13.19 -0.73 6.72
N GLN A 21 -13.76 -1.52 5.81
CA GLN A 21 -13.34 -2.91 5.57
C GLN A 21 -11.93 -3.00 4.95
N GLU A 22 -11.63 -2.14 3.97
CA GLU A 22 -10.29 -2.08 3.38
C GLU A 22 -9.25 -1.59 4.38
N ARG A 23 -9.62 -0.62 5.22
CA ARG A 23 -8.77 -0.08 6.29
C ARG A 23 -8.39 -1.18 7.27
N GLU A 24 -9.37 -1.95 7.74
CA GLU A 24 -9.12 -3.08 8.64
C GLU A 24 -8.23 -4.15 7.98
N LEU A 25 -8.49 -4.46 6.71
CA LEU A 25 -7.66 -5.40 5.95
C LEU A 25 -6.21 -4.93 5.87
N VAL A 26 -5.98 -3.68 5.47
CA VAL A 26 -4.64 -3.11 5.31
C VAL A 26 -3.93 -3.04 6.67
N GLU A 27 -4.63 -2.73 7.75
CA GLU A 27 -4.06 -2.74 9.10
C GLU A 27 -3.57 -4.14 9.49
N ARG A 28 -4.40 -5.17 9.26
CA ARG A 28 -4.04 -6.57 9.55
C ARG A 28 -2.87 -7.04 8.68
N LEU A 29 -2.84 -6.64 7.41
CA LEU A 29 -1.74 -6.90 6.49
C LEU A 29 -0.43 -6.28 6.99
N CYS A 30 -0.44 -4.99 7.29
CA CYS A 30 0.76 -4.27 7.73
C CYS A 30 1.26 -4.82 9.08
N ALA A 31 0.37 -5.09 10.03
CA ALA A 31 0.71 -5.71 11.30
C ALA A 31 1.35 -7.10 11.10
N ALA A 32 0.86 -7.89 10.14
CA ALA A 32 1.44 -9.19 9.80
C ALA A 32 2.85 -9.08 9.22
N ILE A 33 3.14 -8.06 8.41
CA ILE A 33 4.46 -7.81 7.84
C ILE A 33 5.45 -7.38 8.94
N VAL A 34 5.06 -6.41 9.78
CA VAL A 34 5.88 -5.89 10.88
C VAL A 34 6.21 -6.98 11.90
N ARG A 35 5.21 -7.77 12.32
CA ARG A 35 5.42 -8.91 13.23
C ARG A 35 6.41 -9.95 12.71
N ARG A 36 6.57 -10.06 11.39
CA ARG A 36 7.52 -10.97 10.73
C ARG A 36 8.88 -10.32 10.45
N ARG A 37 9.07 -9.05 10.83
CA ARG A 37 10.28 -8.24 10.55
C ARG A 37 10.57 -8.12 9.05
N LEU A 38 9.52 -8.03 8.24
CA LEU A 38 9.62 -7.92 6.78
C LEU A 38 9.37 -6.50 6.26
N THR A 39 9.24 -5.51 7.14
CA THR A 39 9.01 -4.10 6.80
C THR A 39 10.05 -3.56 5.81
N PRO A 40 11.38 -3.75 6.01
CA PRO A 40 12.36 -3.23 5.04
C PRO A 40 12.20 -3.83 3.64
N ALA A 41 11.90 -5.11 3.54
CA ALA A 41 11.69 -5.78 2.26
C ALA A 41 10.40 -5.29 1.56
N ALA A 42 9.33 -5.11 2.32
CA ALA A 42 8.08 -4.55 1.81
C ALA A 42 8.25 -3.12 1.30
N LEU A 43 8.96 -2.26 2.04
CA LEU A 43 9.23 -0.88 1.63
C LEU A 43 10.06 -0.80 0.35
N VAL A 44 11.12 -1.61 0.24
CA VAL A 44 11.92 -1.69 -1.00
C VAL A 44 11.04 -2.12 -2.18
N PHE A 45 10.20 -3.16 -2.00
CA PHE A 45 9.27 -3.58 -3.04
C PHE A 45 8.32 -2.44 -3.47
N LEU A 46 7.68 -1.77 -2.51
CA LEU A 46 6.73 -0.68 -2.76
C LEU A 46 7.39 0.54 -3.42
N GLU A 47 8.65 0.82 -3.11
CA GLU A 47 9.39 1.92 -3.74
C GLU A 47 9.80 1.60 -5.17
N MET A 48 10.24 0.36 -5.45
CA MET A 48 10.53 -0.10 -6.83
C MET A 48 9.27 -0.16 -7.70
N ALA A 49 8.13 -0.33 -7.04
CA ALA A 49 6.82 -0.42 -7.62
C ALA A 49 6.30 0.97 -8.07
N ARG A 50 6.65 2.05 -7.37
CA ARG A 50 6.14 3.43 -7.56
C ARG A 50 6.31 4.06 -8.96
N PRO A 51 7.41 3.87 -9.71
CA PRO A 51 7.65 4.54 -10.99
C PRO A 51 6.83 4.00 -12.18
N LEU A 52 6.17 2.85 -12.02
CA LEU A 52 5.48 2.17 -13.11
C LEU A 52 3.98 2.12 -12.83
N ASN A 53 3.13 2.30 -13.84
CA ASN A 53 1.69 2.00 -13.80
C ASN A 53 1.38 0.50 -13.57
N PHE A 54 2.23 -0.22 -12.86
CA PHE A 54 2.40 -1.68 -12.83
C PHE A 54 1.74 -2.35 -11.61
N LEU A 55 1.11 -1.56 -10.73
CA LEU A 55 0.78 -1.98 -9.38
C LEU A 55 -0.69 -2.28 -9.13
N GLY A 56 -1.30 -2.99 -10.07
CA GLY A 56 -2.45 -3.82 -9.73
C GLY A 56 -1.97 -5.22 -9.38
N ALA A 57 -1.83 -6.04 -10.42
CA ALA A 57 -1.60 -7.48 -10.29
C ALA A 57 -0.29 -7.87 -9.58
N GLN A 58 0.82 -7.15 -9.80
CA GLN A 58 2.11 -7.56 -9.22
C GLN A 58 2.20 -7.28 -7.72
N ALA A 59 1.64 -6.16 -7.27
CA ALA A 59 1.49 -5.87 -5.84
C ALA A 59 0.57 -6.90 -5.18
N LEU A 60 -0.56 -7.22 -5.82
CA LEU A 60 -1.46 -8.27 -5.34
C LEU A 60 -0.74 -9.61 -5.16
N HIS A 61 0.03 -10.08 -6.15
CA HIS A 61 0.76 -11.35 -6.06
C HIS A 61 1.83 -11.34 -4.97
N PHE A 62 2.57 -10.24 -4.81
CA PHE A 62 3.57 -10.11 -3.75
C PHE A 62 2.93 -10.18 -2.35
N PHE A 63 1.83 -9.48 -2.13
CA PHE A 63 1.17 -9.43 -0.83
C PHE A 63 0.19 -10.59 -0.57
N MET A 64 -0.14 -11.39 -1.58
CA MET A 64 -1.11 -12.49 -1.48
C MET A 64 -0.85 -13.45 -0.31
N PRO A 65 0.39 -13.88 -0.01
CA PRO A 65 0.64 -14.76 1.13
C PRO A 65 0.28 -14.10 2.47
N PHE A 66 0.45 -12.78 2.60
CA PHE A 66 0.13 -12.05 3.82
C PHE A 66 -1.37 -11.78 3.92
N VAL A 67 -2.00 -11.36 2.83
CA VAL A 67 -3.46 -11.15 2.76
C VAL A 67 -4.19 -12.45 3.09
N SER A 68 -3.81 -13.56 2.45
CA SER A 68 -4.42 -14.87 2.68
C SER A 68 -4.18 -15.39 4.11
N ALA A 69 -3.11 -14.97 4.77
CA ALA A 69 -2.82 -15.33 6.15
C ALA A 69 -3.64 -14.54 7.18
N VAL A 70 -4.24 -13.40 6.79
CA VAL A 70 -4.95 -12.51 7.71
C VAL A 70 -6.40 -12.22 7.32
N THR A 71 -6.91 -12.81 6.24
CA THR A 71 -8.28 -12.56 5.75
C THR A 71 -9.01 -13.86 5.40
N ASP A 72 -10.30 -13.75 5.13
CA ASP A 72 -11.13 -14.83 4.61
C ASP A 72 -11.02 -14.94 3.06
N ALA A 73 -11.90 -15.74 2.45
CA ALA A 73 -11.88 -15.99 1.01
C ALA A 73 -12.12 -14.74 0.14
N ASP A 74 -12.74 -13.68 0.68
CA ASP A 74 -13.01 -12.45 -0.06
C ASP A 74 -11.93 -11.37 0.17
N GLY A 75 -11.05 -11.55 1.15
CA GLY A 75 -9.94 -10.65 1.43
C GLY A 75 -9.06 -10.31 0.22
N PRO A 76 -8.61 -11.28 -0.60
CA PRO A 76 -7.85 -10.99 -1.82
C PRO A 76 -8.60 -10.08 -2.81
N LYS A 77 -9.93 -10.20 -2.90
CA LYS A 77 -10.75 -9.34 -3.78
C LYS A 77 -10.82 -7.92 -3.26
N HIS A 78 -11.08 -7.75 -1.95
CA HIS A 78 -11.10 -6.42 -1.33
C HIS A 78 -9.73 -5.75 -1.40
N PHE A 79 -8.65 -6.51 -1.23
CA PHE A 79 -7.30 -5.97 -1.37
C PHE A 79 -6.98 -5.55 -2.81
N ALA A 80 -7.39 -6.35 -3.80
CA ALA A 80 -7.25 -5.97 -5.21
C ALA A 80 -8.01 -4.67 -5.52
N ALA A 81 -9.26 -4.55 -5.05
CA ALA A 81 -10.06 -3.34 -5.20
C ALA A 81 -9.41 -2.12 -4.51
N PHE A 82 -8.81 -2.31 -3.33
CA PHE A 82 -8.04 -1.26 -2.67
C PHE A 82 -6.82 -0.83 -3.47
N LEU A 83 -6.06 -1.77 -4.06
CA LEU A 83 -4.88 -1.48 -4.86
C LEU A 83 -5.20 -0.65 -6.12
N GLU A 84 -6.40 -0.78 -6.68
CA GLU A 84 -6.86 0.05 -7.82
C GLU A 84 -7.01 1.54 -7.46
N LYS A 85 -7.12 1.88 -6.17
CA LYS A 85 -7.19 3.27 -5.73
C LYS A 85 -5.85 3.96 -5.93
N ARG A 86 -5.88 5.15 -6.54
CA ARG A 86 -4.72 6.05 -6.56
C ARG A 86 -4.30 6.34 -5.11
N GLY A 87 -3.01 6.28 -4.82
CA GLY A 87 -2.50 6.51 -3.47
C GLY A 87 -2.50 5.27 -2.54
N SER A 88 -2.94 4.10 -3.01
CA SER A 88 -3.04 2.88 -2.18
C SER A 88 -1.66 2.41 -1.68
N ILE A 89 -0.65 2.56 -2.53
CA ILE A 89 0.74 2.22 -2.24
C ILE A 89 1.33 3.17 -1.20
N GLU A 90 1.15 4.48 -1.38
CA GLU A 90 1.52 5.50 -0.40
C GLU A 90 0.86 5.25 0.95
N TYR A 91 -0.41 4.83 0.94
CA TYR A 91 -1.14 4.47 2.15
C TYR A 91 -0.50 3.27 2.87
N ILE A 92 -0.20 2.19 2.15
CA ILE A 92 0.43 0.99 2.74
C ILE A 92 1.83 1.32 3.27
N THR A 93 2.63 2.05 2.49
CA THR A 93 3.98 2.49 2.89
C THR A 93 3.95 3.26 4.20
N ARG A 94 3.09 4.29 4.29
CA ARG A 94 2.97 5.11 5.51
C ARG A 94 2.50 4.26 6.69
N ARG A 95 1.55 3.35 6.49
CA ARG A 95 1.05 2.51 7.57
C ARG A 95 2.10 1.53 8.09
N LEU A 96 2.93 0.96 7.21
CA LEU A 96 4.07 0.13 7.59
C LEU A 96 5.07 0.92 8.45
N GLU A 97 5.42 2.15 8.08
CA GLU A 97 6.34 3.01 8.84
C GLU A 97 5.77 3.40 10.20
N GLU A 98 4.49 3.77 10.27
CA GLU A 98 3.79 4.10 11.52
C GLU A 98 3.72 2.89 12.47
N LEU A 99 3.52 1.67 11.96
CA LEU A 99 3.49 0.45 12.78
C LEU A 99 4.88 0.00 13.23
N GLU A 100 5.89 0.10 12.38
CA GLU A 100 7.28 -0.26 12.70
C GLU A 100 7.82 0.66 13.81
N SER A 101 7.58 1.97 13.71
CA SER A 101 8.02 2.94 14.73
C SER A 101 7.32 2.79 16.08
N THR A 102 6.15 2.14 16.13
CA THR A 102 5.44 1.85 17.38
C THR A 102 5.87 0.51 18.01
N GLN A 103 6.40 -0.43 17.20
CA GLN A 103 6.79 -1.78 17.65
C GLN A 103 8.30 -2.00 17.82
N GLY A 104 9.13 -1.06 17.34
CA GLY A 104 10.57 -1.00 17.57
C GLY A 104 10.93 -0.21 18.82
#